data_AF-A0A3M2ZQ35-F1
#
_entry.id   AF-A0A3M2ZQ35-F1
#
_cell.length_a   1.000
_cell.length_b   1.000
_cell.length_c   1.000
_cell.angle_alpha   90.00
_cell.angle_beta   90.00
_cell.angle_gamma   90.00
#
_symmetry.space_group_name_H-M   'P 1'
#
loop_
_entity.id
_entity.type
_entity.pdbx_description
1 polymer ?
#
loop_
_entity_poly.entity_id
_entity_poly.type
_entity_poly.pdbx_seq_one_letter_code
_entity_poly.pdbx_strand_id
1 'polypeptide(L)'
;FQPQGDVVEVVGNYMAPGMEIDVALRTYDIPHVWPEAVLKEAAKLKPEVEEKDKENRVDLRHLPFVTIDGEDARDFDDAVYCEAKPGKLRLFSGGWKLYVAIADVSSYVKIGSALDAEFQVRGNSVYFPERVVPMLPEQLSNGLCSLNPHVDRLAMVCEMTISKTGEMTDYVFYEGIIHSHARLTYNKVSTILEQPKTAEAKSLRGEYGDVVPHLKQLYAMYKVLLGARHVRGAIDFETQETRIIFGSERKIAEIRPTTHN
;
A
#
# COMPACT_ATOMS: atom_id res chain seq x y z
N PHE A 1 -31.52 2.09 42.36
CA PHE A 1 -31.37 3.26 41.48
C PHE A 1 -31.25 2.76 40.05
N GLN A 2 -32.10 3.26 39.15
CA GLN A 2 -31.95 2.97 37.72
C GLN A 2 -31.08 4.06 37.07
N PRO A 3 -30.21 3.71 36.11
CA PRO A 3 -29.45 4.70 35.38
C PRO A 3 -30.39 5.63 34.59
N GLN A 4 -30.08 6.93 34.60
CA GLN A 4 -30.77 7.96 33.82
C GLN A 4 -29.79 8.54 32.80
N GLY A 5 -30.29 8.99 31.65
CA GLY A 5 -29.47 9.61 30.61
C GLY A 5 -30.32 10.42 29.63
N ASP A 6 -29.64 11.29 28.88
CA ASP A 6 -30.23 12.16 27.86
C ASP A 6 -29.89 11.67 26.45
N VAL A 7 -30.83 11.81 25.53
CA VAL A 7 -30.59 11.51 24.10
C VAL A 7 -29.85 12.70 23.47
N VAL A 8 -28.59 12.51 23.10
CA VAL A 8 -27.74 13.55 22.47
C VAL A 8 -27.73 13.49 20.95
N GLU A 9 -28.09 12.36 20.35
CA GLU A 9 -28.10 12.14 18.90
C GLU A 9 -29.12 11.06 18.51
N VAL A 10 -29.80 11.24 17.36
CA VAL A 10 -30.64 10.22 16.72
C VAL A 10 -29.97 9.79 15.42
N VAL A 11 -29.31 8.64 15.41
CA VAL A 11 -28.39 8.22 14.34
C VAL A 11 -29.12 7.63 13.11
N GLY A 12 -30.38 7.20 13.25
CA GLY A 12 -31.20 6.73 12.14
C GLY A 12 -32.04 5.49 12.45
N ASN A 13 -32.50 4.82 11.39
CA ASN A 13 -33.25 3.57 11.50
C ASN A 13 -32.29 2.38 11.56
N TYR A 14 -32.43 1.50 12.56
CA TYR A 14 -31.58 0.32 12.75
C TYR A 14 -31.55 -0.65 11.56
N MET A 15 -32.56 -0.62 10.68
CA MET A 15 -32.65 -1.44 9.46
C MET A 15 -32.04 -0.78 8.21
N ALA A 16 -31.53 0.45 8.32
CA ALA A 16 -30.92 1.13 7.18
C ALA A 16 -29.55 0.50 6.85
N PRO A 17 -29.24 0.23 5.56
CA PRO A 17 -27.93 -0.30 5.18
C PRO A 17 -26.78 0.62 5.61
N GLY A 18 -25.74 0.06 6.25
CA GLY A 18 -24.58 0.81 6.75
C GLY A 18 -24.72 1.33 8.18
N MET A 19 -25.89 1.18 8.81
CA MET A 19 -26.12 1.58 10.20
C MET A 19 -25.24 0.80 11.18
N GLU A 20 -24.95 -0.46 10.87
CA GLU A 20 -24.02 -1.31 11.61
C GLU A 20 -22.62 -0.69 11.73
N ILE A 21 -22.16 0.04 10.71
CA ILE A 21 -20.87 0.72 10.73
C ILE A 21 -20.94 1.91 11.69
N ASP A 22 -21.94 2.77 11.59
CA ASP A 22 -22.06 3.96 12.45
C ASP A 22 -22.27 3.61 13.93
N VAL A 23 -22.94 2.48 14.22
CA VAL A 23 -23.03 1.90 15.58
C VAL A 23 -21.67 1.42 16.05
N ALA A 24 -20.91 0.70 15.21
CA ALA A 24 -19.57 0.26 15.56
C ALA A 24 -18.62 1.45 15.82
N LEU A 25 -18.67 2.49 14.99
CA LEU A 25 -17.86 3.69 15.16
C LEU A 25 -18.06 4.35 16.52
N ARG A 26 -19.31 4.42 17.01
CA ARG A 26 -19.63 4.99 18.33
C ARG A 26 -19.36 4.02 19.47
N THR A 27 -19.62 2.74 19.28
CA THR A 27 -19.45 1.71 20.34
C THR A 27 -17.98 1.53 20.70
N TYR A 28 -17.09 1.64 19.71
CA TYR A 28 -15.65 1.46 19.88
C TYR A 28 -14.87 2.78 19.87
N ASP A 29 -15.60 3.92 19.97
CA ASP A 29 -15.02 5.27 19.97
C ASP A 29 -14.03 5.51 18.82
N ILE A 30 -14.34 5.01 17.62
CA ILE A 30 -13.49 5.17 16.44
C ILE A 30 -13.64 6.61 15.92
N PRO A 31 -12.55 7.41 15.94
CA PRO A 31 -12.57 8.78 15.42
C PRO A 31 -12.84 8.80 13.91
N HIS A 32 -14.01 9.31 13.53
CA HIS A 32 -14.47 9.31 12.13
C HIS A 32 -14.85 10.70 11.61
N VAL A 33 -14.88 11.71 12.48
CA VAL A 33 -15.13 13.12 12.11
C VAL A 33 -13.80 13.87 12.09
N TRP A 34 -13.53 14.62 11.04
CA TRP A 34 -12.32 15.42 10.93
C TRP A 34 -12.42 16.73 11.72
N PRO A 35 -11.45 17.05 12.59
CA PRO A 35 -11.36 18.37 13.19
C PRO A 35 -11.18 19.47 12.14
N GLU A 36 -11.77 20.64 12.37
CA GLU A 36 -11.69 21.77 11.43
C GLU A 36 -10.22 22.21 11.18
N ALA A 37 -9.37 22.15 12.21
CA ALA A 37 -7.95 22.46 12.08
C ALA A 37 -7.22 21.52 11.12
N VAL A 38 -7.58 20.22 11.12
CA VAL A 38 -7.02 19.21 10.20
C VAL A 38 -7.42 19.52 8.76
N LEU A 39 -8.71 19.80 8.53
CA LEU A 39 -9.20 20.16 7.19
C LEU A 39 -8.55 21.45 6.66
N LYS A 40 -8.39 22.46 7.52
CA LYS A 40 -7.70 23.72 7.19
C LYS A 40 -6.22 23.52 6.88
N GLU A 41 -5.56 22.60 7.56
CA GLU A 41 -4.16 22.26 7.28
C GLU A 41 -4.03 21.49 5.97
N ALA A 42 -4.82 20.44 5.77
CA ALA A 42 -4.83 19.62 4.55
C ALA A 42 -5.17 20.44 3.31
N ALA A 43 -6.09 21.41 3.40
CA ALA A 43 -6.48 22.28 2.28
C ALA A 43 -5.35 23.20 1.77
N LYS A 44 -4.25 23.37 2.52
CA LYS A 44 -3.08 24.14 2.08
C LYS A 44 -2.17 23.34 1.15
N LEU A 45 -2.30 22.02 1.14
CA LEU A 45 -1.47 21.14 0.34
C LEU A 45 -1.89 21.21 -1.13
N LYS A 46 -0.90 21.28 -2.01
CA LYS A 46 -1.11 21.20 -3.46
C LYS A 46 -1.27 19.73 -3.87
N PRO A 47 -1.99 19.45 -4.98
CA PRO A 47 -2.16 18.08 -5.47
C PRO A 47 -0.87 17.43 -5.99
N GLU A 48 0.15 18.24 -6.29
CA GLU A 48 1.45 17.80 -6.80
C GLU A 48 2.59 18.19 -5.86
N VAL A 49 3.66 17.40 -5.88
CA VAL A 49 4.89 17.68 -5.13
C VAL A 49 5.50 18.99 -5.59
N GLU A 50 5.70 19.94 -4.68
CA GLU A 50 6.29 21.23 -5.01
C GLU A 50 7.79 21.09 -5.30
N GLU A 51 8.32 21.91 -6.22
CA GLU A 51 9.75 21.85 -6.60
C GLU A 51 10.71 21.98 -5.41
N LYS A 52 10.38 22.85 -4.44
CA LYS A 52 11.15 23.01 -3.20
C LYS A 52 11.28 21.72 -2.39
N ASP A 53 10.26 20.85 -2.44
CA ASP A 53 10.22 19.63 -1.64
C ASP A 53 10.97 18.48 -2.33
N LYS A 54 11.37 18.68 -3.60
CA LYS A 54 12.22 17.75 -4.38
C LYS A 54 13.71 17.96 -4.11
N GLU A 55 14.09 19.10 -3.52
CA GLU A 55 15.48 19.42 -3.23
C GLU A 55 16.09 18.45 -2.20
N ASN A 56 17.39 18.18 -2.30
CA ASN A 56 18.17 17.29 -1.41
C ASN A 56 17.71 15.82 -1.35
N ARG A 57 16.92 15.37 -2.33
CA ARG A 57 16.49 13.97 -2.44
C ARG A 57 17.24 13.24 -3.55
N VAL A 58 17.36 11.93 -3.39
CA VAL A 58 17.91 11.07 -4.43
C VAL A 58 16.88 10.92 -5.57
N ASP A 59 17.28 11.27 -6.79
CA ASP A 59 16.42 11.14 -7.97
C ASP A 59 16.41 9.68 -8.47
N LEU A 60 15.29 9.00 -8.24
CA LEU A 60 15.06 7.63 -8.68
C LEU A 60 13.94 7.53 -9.73
N ARG A 61 13.51 8.65 -10.33
CA ARG A 61 12.41 8.67 -11.30
C ARG A 61 12.69 7.85 -12.57
N HIS A 62 13.96 7.55 -12.82
CA HIS A 62 14.41 6.71 -13.92
C HIS A 62 14.32 5.20 -13.62
N LEU A 63 14.13 4.80 -12.36
CA LEU A 63 13.97 3.40 -11.99
C LEU A 63 12.51 2.96 -12.19
N PRO A 64 12.26 1.77 -12.79
CA PRO A 64 10.93 1.31 -13.14
C PRO A 64 10.20 0.71 -11.92
N PHE A 65 9.97 1.54 -10.91
CA PHE A 65 9.13 1.22 -9.76
C PHE A 65 7.71 0.90 -10.19
N VAL A 66 7.08 -0.04 -9.49
CA VAL A 66 5.66 -0.35 -9.63
C VAL A 66 5.03 -0.49 -8.26
N THR A 67 3.73 -0.19 -8.16
CA THR A 67 2.90 -0.56 -7.00
C THR A 67 2.08 -1.80 -7.36
N ILE A 68 1.81 -2.68 -6.39
CA ILE A 68 1.06 -3.92 -6.61
C ILE A 68 0.07 -4.09 -5.44
N ASP A 69 -1.20 -3.83 -5.71
CA ASP A 69 -2.21 -3.70 -4.65
C ASP A 69 -3.50 -4.47 -4.99
N GLY A 70 -4.45 -4.49 -4.07
CA GLY A 70 -5.81 -4.97 -4.35
C GLY A 70 -6.53 -4.09 -5.38
N GLU A 71 -7.53 -4.62 -6.08
CA GLU A 71 -8.33 -3.85 -7.05
C GLU A 71 -8.97 -2.59 -6.45
N ASP A 72 -9.37 -2.68 -5.18
CA ASP A 72 -10.12 -1.64 -4.47
C ASP A 72 -9.22 -0.61 -3.76
N ALA A 73 -7.91 -0.85 -3.66
CA ALA A 73 -6.95 0.03 -2.99
C ALA A 73 -6.76 1.37 -3.73
N ARG A 74 -6.48 2.44 -2.96
CA ARG A 74 -6.25 3.82 -3.46
C ARG A 74 -5.05 4.51 -2.80
N ASP A 75 -4.68 4.02 -1.63
CA ASP A 75 -3.54 4.32 -0.78
C ASP A 75 -2.38 3.38 -1.13
N PHE A 76 -1.55 3.78 -2.10
CA PHE A 76 -0.40 2.98 -2.52
C PHE A 76 0.84 3.42 -1.72
N ASP A 77 1.04 2.80 -0.56
CA ASP A 77 2.07 3.21 0.39
C ASP A 77 3.47 2.71 0.01
N ASP A 78 3.57 1.64 -0.77
CA ASP A 78 4.84 1.04 -1.18
C ASP A 78 4.96 0.79 -2.69
N ALA A 79 6.17 0.97 -3.20
CA ALA A 79 6.56 0.64 -4.56
C ALA A 79 7.86 -0.16 -4.57
N VAL A 80 7.95 -1.13 -5.47
CA VAL A 80 9.07 -2.07 -5.53
C VAL A 80 9.76 -2.05 -6.89
N TYR A 81 11.08 -2.24 -6.86
CA TYR A 81 11.91 -2.48 -8.02
C TYR A 81 13.09 -3.36 -7.63
N CYS A 82 13.52 -4.28 -8.51
CA CYS A 82 14.80 -4.93 -8.32
C CYS A 82 15.53 -5.20 -9.64
N GLU A 83 16.85 -5.29 -9.52
CA GLU A 83 17.75 -5.70 -10.59
C GLU A 83 18.66 -6.83 -10.12
N ALA A 84 18.98 -7.75 -11.03
CA ALA A 84 19.96 -8.77 -10.75
C ALA A 84 21.36 -8.13 -10.68
N LYS A 85 22.14 -8.45 -9.64
CA LYS A 85 23.57 -8.12 -9.59
C LYS A 85 24.34 -9.20 -10.35
N PRO A 86 24.94 -8.91 -11.52
CA PRO A 86 25.80 -9.87 -12.19
C PRO A 86 27.07 -10.11 -11.36
N GLY A 87 27.44 -11.38 -11.18
CA GLY A 87 28.71 -11.74 -10.58
C GLY A 87 29.88 -11.23 -11.43
N LYS A 88 30.87 -10.55 -10.83
CA LYS A 88 32.05 -10.02 -11.53
C LYS A 88 32.92 -11.10 -12.18
N LEU A 89 32.74 -12.36 -11.80
CA LEU A 89 33.39 -13.54 -12.36
C LEU A 89 32.36 -14.68 -12.38
N ARG A 90 32.44 -15.59 -13.35
CA ARG A 90 31.53 -16.75 -13.48
C ARG A 90 31.48 -17.65 -12.22
N LEU A 91 32.45 -17.49 -11.30
CA LEU A 91 32.56 -18.16 -9.99
C LEU A 91 32.07 -17.34 -8.78
N PHE A 92 31.92 -16.00 -8.87
CA PHE A 92 31.51 -15.16 -7.73
C PHE A 92 30.03 -14.79 -7.84
N SER A 93 29.31 -14.98 -6.74
CA SER A 93 27.85 -15.06 -6.65
C SER A 93 27.10 -13.82 -7.11
N GLY A 94 26.08 -14.04 -7.97
CA GLY A 94 25.03 -13.06 -8.25
C GLY A 94 24.10 -12.82 -7.06
N GLY A 95 22.97 -12.16 -7.31
CA GLY A 95 21.99 -11.77 -6.30
C GLY A 95 21.11 -10.67 -6.84
N TRP A 96 20.54 -9.85 -5.97
CA TRP A 96 19.69 -8.73 -6.34
C TRP A 96 20.07 -7.45 -5.60
N LYS A 97 19.84 -6.33 -6.27
CA LYS A 97 19.65 -5.03 -5.64
C LYS A 97 18.15 -4.78 -5.59
N LEU A 98 17.59 -4.70 -4.39
CA LEU A 98 16.17 -4.45 -4.15
C LEU A 98 15.99 -3.01 -3.68
N TYR A 99 15.00 -2.33 -4.23
CA TYR A 99 14.56 -1.03 -3.80
C TYR A 99 13.11 -1.14 -3.35
N VAL A 100 12.84 -0.75 -2.11
CA VAL A 100 11.50 -0.58 -1.56
C VAL A 100 11.34 0.90 -1.25
N ALA A 101 10.46 1.57 -1.98
CA ALA A 101 10.12 2.97 -1.77
C ALA A 101 8.80 3.05 -1.00
N ILE A 102 8.82 3.70 0.16
CA ILE A 102 7.65 3.92 1.01
C ILE A 102 7.24 5.39 0.91
N ALA A 103 5.95 5.67 0.77
CA ALA A 103 5.43 7.03 0.74
C ALA A 103 5.94 7.86 1.93
N ASP A 104 6.48 9.06 1.64
CA ASP A 104 7.06 9.91 2.68
C ASP A 104 5.97 10.74 3.39
N VAL A 105 5.17 10.06 4.21
CA VAL A 105 4.10 10.69 5.01
C VAL A 105 4.66 11.77 5.94
N SER A 106 5.86 11.55 6.50
CA SER A 106 6.51 12.47 7.44
C SER A 106 6.90 13.82 6.80
N SER A 107 7.03 13.85 5.47
CA SER A 107 7.21 15.10 4.73
C SER A 107 5.98 16.00 4.77
N TYR A 108 4.78 15.44 4.95
CA TYR A 108 3.52 16.19 4.96
C TYR A 108 2.89 16.33 6.35
N VAL A 109 3.05 15.33 7.21
CA VAL A 109 2.52 15.33 8.58
C VAL A 109 3.63 15.75 9.53
N LYS A 110 3.65 17.04 9.91
CA LYS A 110 4.72 17.60 10.75
C LYS A 110 4.40 17.44 12.23
N ILE A 111 5.41 17.06 13.01
CA ILE A 111 5.32 16.91 14.46
C ILE A 111 4.74 18.19 15.08
N GLY A 112 3.70 18.05 15.90
CA GLY A 112 2.99 19.14 16.55
C GLY A 112 1.96 19.87 15.67
N SER A 113 1.72 19.44 14.44
CA SER A 113 0.67 19.99 13.59
C SER A 113 -0.72 19.41 13.92
N ALA A 114 -1.78 19.96 13.34
CA ALA A 114 -3.13 19.44 13.55
C ALA A 114 -3.28 18.05 12.90
N LEU A 115 -2.63 17.82 11.75
CA LEU A 115 -2.54 16.51 11.13
C LEU A 115 -1.85 15.48 12.04
N ASP A 116 -0.73 15.82 12.67
CA ASP A 116 -0.02 14.92 13.60
C ASP A 116 -0.85 14.59 14.84
N ALA A 117 -1.50 15.59 15.44
CA ALA A 117 -2.37 15.36 16.60
C ALA A 117 -3.52 14.39 16.28
N GLU A 118 -4.19 14.56 15.13
CA GLU A 118 -5.27 13.66 14.71
C GLU A 118 -4.76 12.28 14.28
N PHE A 119 -3.59 12.21 13.63
CA PHE A 119 -2.92 10.95 13.29
C PHE A 119 -2.69 10.09 14.53
N GLN A 120 -2.21 10.69 15.63
CA GLN A 120 -2.00 10.00 16.91
C GLN A 120 -3.32 9.54 17.56
N VAL A 121 -4.38 10.35 17.46
CA VAL A 121 -5.71 9.99 17.98
C VAL A 121 -6.32 8.81 17.22
N ARG A 122 -6.18 8.79 15.89
CA ARG A 122 -6.68 7.70 15.03
C ARG A 122 -5.86 6.42 15.18
N GLY A 123 -4.53 6.55 15.20
CA GLY A 123 -3.58 5.45 15.37
C GLY A 123 -3.46 4.50 14.16
N ASN A 124 -4.57 4.16 13.50
CA ASN A 124 -4.60 3.34 12.29
C ASN A 124 -5.85 3.65 11.43
N SER A 125 -5.80 3.29 10.15
CA SER A 125 -7.01 3.22 9.31
C SER A 125 -7.88 2.05 9.75
N VAL A 126 -9.20 2.23 9.77
CA VAL A 126 -10.16 1.16 10.08
C VAL A 126 -10.91 0.76 8.82
N TYR A 127 -10.77 -0.50 8.44
CA TYR A 127 -11.35 -1.05 7.20
C TYR A 127 -12.66 -1.79 7.53
N PHE A 128 -13.79 -1.14 7.31
CA PHE A 128 -15.09 -1.81 7.27
C PHE A 128 -15.34 -2.37 5.86
N PRO A 129 -16.23 -3.36 5.72
CA PRO A 129 -16.75 -3.72 4.41
C PRO A 129 -17.35 -2.50 3.70
N GLU A 130 -16.90 -2.22 2.48
CA GLU A 130 -17.28 -1.05 1.64
C GLU A 130 -16.97 0.35 2.18
N ARG A 131 -16.38 0.51 3.37
CA ARG A 131 -16.06 1.83 3.95
C ARG A 131 -14.74 1.79 4.71
N VAL A 132 -13.83 2.68 4.35
CA VAL A 132 -12.61 2.91 5.11
C VAL A 132 -12.80 4.17 5.95
N VAL A 133 -12.41 4.11 7.23
CA VAL A 133 -12.15 5.30 8.05
C VAL A 133 -10.64 5.53 8.02
N PRO A 134 -10.17 6.46 7.18
CA PRO A 134 -8.73 6.59 6.97
C PRO A 134 -8.06 7.33 8.13
N MET A 135 -6.82 6.96 8.38
CA MET A 135 -5.95 7.60 9.37
C MET A 135 -5.57 9.04 8.95
N LEU A 136 -5.47 9.28 7.63
CA LEU A 136 -5.15 10.58 7.05
C LEU A 136 -6.30 11.07 6.17
N PRO A 137 -6.46 12.40 5.98
CA PRO A 137 -7.39 12.94 5.00
C PRO A 137 -7.07 12.41 3.58
N GLU A 138 -8.11 12.24 2.76
CA GLU A 138 -7.99 11.64 1.42
C GLU A 138 -7.01 12.38 0.50
N GLN A 139 -6.86 13.69 0.67
CA GLN A 139 -5.90 14.50 -0.08
C GLN A 139 -4.46 14.04 0.13
N LEU A 140 -4.16 13.49 1.31
CA LEU A 140 -2.89 12.86 1.62
C LEU A 140 -2.90 11.38 1.23
N SER A 141 -3.80 10.59 1.82
CA SER A 141 -3.76 9.12 1.70
C SER A 141 -3.90 8.63 0.26
N ASN A 142 -4.75 9.27 -0.55
CA ASN A 142 -4.98 8.87 -1.95
C ASN A 142 -4.21 9.76 -2.94
N GLY A 143 -3.60 10.85 -2.44
CA GLY A 143 -2.97 11.90 -3.22
C GLY A 143 -1.45 11.91 -3.07
N LEU A 144 -0.96 12.81 -2.19
CA LEU A 144 0.47 13.08 -2.01
C LEU A 144 1.24 11.94 -1.32
N CYS A 145 0.58 11.16 -0.48
CA CYS A 145 1.13 9.99 0.19
C CYS A 145 0.77 8.66 -0.51
N SER A 146 0.15 8.72 -1.68
CA SER A 146 -0.04 7.53 -2.53
C SER A 146 0.93 7.60 -3.70
N LEU A 147 1.71 6.53 -3.90
CA LEU A 147 2.71 6.35 -4.95
C LEU A 147 2.05 6.11 -6.32
N ASN A 148 1.14 7.00 -6.67
CA ASN A 148 0.32 6.98 -7.87
C ASN A 148 1.16 6.84 -9.15
N PRO A 149 0.65 6.11 -10.17
CA PRO A 149 1.38 5.90 -11.41
C PRO A 149 1.53 7.21 -12.19
N HIS A 150 2.66 7.34 -12.86
CA HIS A 150 2.99 8.41 -13.80
C HIS A 150 3.03 9.83 -13.20
N VAL A 151 3.23 9.92 -11.89
CA VAL A 151 3.41 11.19 -11.18
C VAL A 151 4.57 11.09 -10.19
N ASP A 152 5.26 12.21 -10.00
CA ASP A 152 6.38 12.28 -9.06
C ASP A 152 5.87 12.23 -7.61
N ARG A 153 6.52 11.42 -6.77
CA ARG A 153 6.17 11.26 -5.35
C ARG A 153 7.41 11.19 -4.47
N LEU A 154 7.29 11.78 -3.28
CA LEU A 154 8.31 11.71 -2.24
C LEU A 154 8.26 10.35 -1.55
N ALA A 155 9.42 9.74 -1.36
CA ALA A 155 9.52 8.44 -0.72
C ALA A 155 10.71 8.36 0.25
N MET A 156 10.52 7.60 1.33
CA MET A 156 11.62 7.02 2.10
C MET A 156 12.01 5.69 1.44
N VAL A 157 13.24 5.58 0.98
CA VAL A 157 13.69 4.41 0.20
C VAL A 157 14.61 3.56 1.04
N CYS A 158 14.32 2.26 1.08
CA CYS A 158 15.22 1.22 1.57
C CYS A 158 15.83 0.50 0.37
N GLU A 159 17.13 0.70 0.17
CA GLU A 159 17.92 -0.02 -0.83
C GLU A 159 18.66 -1.17 -0.15
N MET A 160 18.46 -2.39 -0.63
CA MET A 160 18.99 -3.62 -0.03
C MET A 160 19.80 -4.44 -1.04
N THR A 161 20.85 -5.10 -0.55
CA THR A 161 21.58 -6.13 -1.30
C THR A 161 21.19 -7.52 -0.82
N ILE A 162 20.55 -8.29 -1.69
CA ILE A 162 20.12 -9.66 -1.42
C ILE A 162 21.07 -10.63 -2.13
N SER A 163 21.64 -11.58 -1.39
CA SER A 163 22.51 -12.61 -1.95
C SER A 163 21.71 -13.63 -2.78
N LYS A 164 22.41 -14.43 -3.60
CA LYS A 164 21.79 -15.56 -4.33
C LYS A 164 21.09 -16.60 -3.44
N THR A 165 21.37 -16.62 -2.13
CA THR A 165 20.75 -17.53 -1.15
C THR A 165 19.63 -16.88 -0.36
N GLY A 166 19.30 -15.61 -0.63
CA GLY A 166 18.21 -14.89 0.03
C GLY A 166 18.61 -14.22 1.35
N GLU A 167 19.91 -14.12 1.62
CA GLU A 167 20.43 -13.38 2.76
C GLU A 167 20.52 -11.88 2.41
N MET A 168 19.99 -11.02 3.28
CA MET A 168 20.22 -9.58 3.18
C MET A 168 21.63 -9.26 3.71
N THR A 169 22.48 -8.79 2.82
CA THR A 169 23.91 -8.57 3.09
C THR A 169 24.27 -7.12 3.37
N ASP A 170 23.44 -6.18 2.91
CA ASP A 170 23.65 -4.76 3.09
C ASP A 170 22.33 -4.00 2.89
N TYR A 171 22.20 -2.83 3.50
CA TYR A 171 21.06 -1.93 3.31
C TYR A 171 21.44 -0.48 3.59
N VAL A 172 20.70 0.44 2.97
CA VAL A 172 20.78 1.89 3.24
C VAL A 172 19.41 2.53 3.10
N PHE A 173 19.15 3.54 3.93
CA PHE A 173 17.95 4.36 3.88
C PHE A 173 18.29 5.77 3.41
N TYR A 174 17.43 6.34 2.57
CA TYR A 174 17.55 7.72 2.12
C TYR A 174 16.22 8.27 1.62
N GLU A 175 16.08 9.59 1.69
CA GLU A 175 14.96 10.31 1.09
C GLU A 175 15.13 10.37 -0.44
N GLY A 176 14.10 9.97 -1.16
CA GLY A 176 14.08 9.90 -2.61
C GLY A 176 12.86 10.56 -3.23
N ILE A 177 12.94 10.76 -4.54
CA ILE A 177 11.81 11.06 -5.41
C ILE A 177 11.68 9.95 -6.44
N ILE A 178 10.48 9.36 -6.52
CA ILE A 178 10.18 8.27 -7.45
C ILE A 178 9.12 8.70 -8.45
N HIS A 179 9.04 7.94 -9.54
CA HIS A 179 7.98 8.01 -10.54
C HIS A 179 7.48 6.58 -10.76
N SER A 180 6.30 6.24 -10.26
CA SER A 180 5.76 4.87 -10.44
C SER A 180 5.42 4.66 -11.92
N HIS A 181 5.97 3.60 -12.51
CA HIS A 181 5.82 3.29 -13.93
C HIS A 181 4.58 2.44 -14.22
N ALA A 182 3.97 1.83 -13.20
CA ALA A 182 2.70 1.14 -13.33
C ALA A 182 2.04 0.94 -11.95
N ARG A 183 0.71 1.05 -11.93
CA ARG A 183 -0.14 0.55 -10.85
C ARG A 183 -0.68 -0.81 -11.27
N LEU A 184 -0.26 -1.86 -10.60
CA LEU A 184 -0.65 -3.24 -10.90
C LEU A 184 -1.57 -3.79 -9.81
N THR A 185 -2.22 -4.92 -10.10
CA THR A 185 -2.89 -5.71 -9.06
C THR A 185 -2.23 -7.06 -8.90
N TYR A 186 -2.39 -7.67 -7.73
CA TYR A 186 -1.94 -9.04 -7.48
C TYR A 186 -2.41 -10.02 -8.57
N ASN A 187 -3.68 -9.92 -8.98
CA ASN A 187 -4.25 -10.73 -10.06
C ASN A 187 -3.53 -10.52 -11.39
N LYS A 188 -3.29 -9.25 -11.79
CA LYS A 188 -2.55 -8.94 -13.03
C LYS A 188 -1.14 -9.52 -12.97
N VAL A 189 -0.43 -9.34 -11.85
CA VAL A 189 0.95 -9.81 -11.69
C VAL A 189 1.03 -11.34 -11.71
N SER A 190 0.14 -12.03 -11.00
CA SER A 190 0.04 -13.50 -11.05
C SER A 190 -0.26 -13.99 -12.46
N THR A 191 -1.24 -13.41 -13.15
CA THR A 191 -1.54 -13.75 -14.56
C THR A 191 -0.32 -13.54 -15.46
N ILE A 192 0.38 -12.41 -15.31
CA ILE A 192 1.60 -12.10 -16.08
C ILE A 192 2.70 -13.15 -15.83
N LEU A 193 2.92 -13.58 -14.59
CA LEU A 193 4.08 -14.39 -14.20
C LEU A 193 3.81 -15.89 -14.29
N GLU A 194 2.65 -16.34 -13.84
CA GLU A 194 2.34 -17.75 -13.59
C GLU A 194 1.51 -18.38 -14.69
N GLN A 195 0.76 -17.57 -15.44
CA GLN A 195 -0.11 -18.03 -16.54
C GLN A 195 0.33 -17.51 -17.91
N PRO A 196 1.62 -17.56 -18.27
CA PRO A 196 2.20 -16.80 -19.40
C PRO A 196 1.67 -17.16 -20.79
N LYS A 197 0.94 -18.27 -20.92
CA LYS A 197 0.44 -18.80 -22.20
C LYS A 197 -1.00 -18.35 -22.50
N THR A 198 -1.74 -17.84 -21.51
CA THR A 198 -3.13 -17.40 -21.69
C THR A 198 -3.19 -16.19 -22.60
N ALA A 199 -4.34 -15.97 -23.26
CA ALA A 199 -4.55 -14.79 -24.09
C ALA A 199 -4.47 -13.50 -23.24
N GLU A 200 -5.02 -13.56 -22.02
CA GLU A 200 -4.96 -12.47 -21.04
C GLU A 200 -3.52 -12.11 -20.66
N ALA A 201 -2.69 -13.09 -20.31
CA ALA A 201 -1.29 -12.84 -19.97
C ALA A 201 -0.51 -12.24 -21.15
N LYS A 202 -0.80 -12.65 -22.40
CA LYS A 202 -0.19 -12.05 -23.59
C LYS A 202 -0.61 -10.59 -23.76
N SER A 203 -1.89 -10.27 -23.54
CA SER A 203 -2.39 -8.90 -23.58
C SER A 203 -1.73 -8.03 -22.50
N LEU A 204 -1.74 -8.49 -21.25
CA LEU A 204 -1.13 -7.78 -20.12
C LEU A 204 0.38 -7.58 -20.33
N ARG A 205 1.09 -8.58 -20.88
CA ARG A 205 2.52 -8.43 -21.20
C ARG A 205 2.80 -7.46 -22.35
N GLY A 206 1.84 -7.26 -23.25
CA GLY A 206 1.90 -6.21 -24.26
C GLY A 206 1.69 -4.83 -23.65
N GLU A 207 0.69 -4.70 -22.78
CA GLU A 207 0.35 -3.45 -22.06
C GLU A 207 1.46 -3.01 -21.10
N TYR A 208 1.98 -3.92 -20.28
CA TYR A 208 2.99 -3.66 -19.25
C TYR A 208 4.41 -4.07 -19.68
N GLY A 209 4.68 -4.08 -20.99
CA GLY A 209 5.90 -4.64 -21.57
C GLY A 209 7.18 -4.10 -20.93
N ASP A 210 7.21 -2.81 -20.59
CA ASP A 210 8.38 -2.14 -20.02
C ASP A 210 8.71 -2.60 -18.59
N VAL A 211 7.71 -2.98 -17.80
CA VAL A 211 7.90 -3.40 -16.39
C VAL A 211 7.96 -4.92 -16.23
N VAL A 212 7.50 -5.70 -17.22
CA VAL A 212 7.49 -7.18 -17.18
C VAL A 212 8.88 -7.79 -16.89
N PRO A 213 10.01 -7.32 -17.47
CA PRO A 213 11.33 -7.83 -17.13
C PRO A 213 11.65 -7.70 -15.64
N HIS A 214 11.21 -6.61 -15.00
CA HIS A 214 11.46 -6.31 -13.59
C HIS A 214 10.54 -7.13 -12.67
N LEU A 215 9.28 -7.33 -13.04
CA LEU A 215 8.38 -8.27 -12.35
C LEU A 215 8.96 -9.69 -12.30
N LYS A 216 9.60 -10.14 -13.40
CA LYS A 216 10.27 -11.45 -13.43
C LYS A 216 11.46 -11.51 -12.47
N GLN A 217 12.21 -10.42 -12.31
CA GLN A 217 13.32 -10.35 -11.34
C GLN A 217 12.80 -10.37 -9.91
N LEU A 218 11.76 -9.59 -9.61
CA LEU A 218 11.10 -9.60 -8.30
C LEU A 218 10.60 -11.02 -7.95
N TYR A 219 9.97 -11.71 -8.89
CA TYR A 219 9.48 -13.08 -8.69
C TYR A 219 10.60 -14.10 -8.52
N ALA A 220 11.71 -13.96 -9.26
CA ALA A 220 12.88 -14.82 -9.09
C ALA A 220 13.52 -14.63 -7.70
N MET A 221 13.67 -13.38 -7.25
CA MET A 221 14.16 -13.04 -5.92
C MET A 221 13.21 -13.57 -4.82
N TYR A 222 11.90 -13.39 -4.98
CA TYR A 222 10.87 -13.90 -4.08
C TYR A 222 11.03 -15.40 -3.82
N LYS A 223 11.22 -16.21 -4.87
CA LYS A 223 11.42 -17.67 -4.72
C LYS A 223 12.62 -18.02 -3.86
N VAL A 224 13.71 -17.24 -3.98
CA VAL A 224 14.89 -17.43 -3.14
C VAL A 224 14.61 -17.01 -1.69
N LEU A 225 13.96 -15.87 -1.47
CA LEU A 225 13.57 -15.39 -0.14
C LEU A 225 12.60 -16.36 0.56
N LEU A 226 11.67 -16.96 -0.18
CA LEU A 226 10.75 -17.98 0.33
C LEU A 226 11.52 -19.23 0.79
N GLY A 227 12.47 -19.70 0.00
CA GLY A 227 13.36 -20.80 0.40
C GLY A 227 14.16 -20.47 1.67
N ALA A 228 14.74 -19.27 1.74
CA ALA A 228 15.48 -18.81 2.91
C ALA A 228 14.58 -18.68 4.17
N ARG A 229 13.33 -18.24 3.99
CA ARG A 229 12.31 -18.19 5.06
C ARG A 229 12.02 -19.58 5.62
N HIS A 230 11.89 -20.58 4.76
CA HIS A 230 11.66 -21.97 5.19
C HIS A 230 12.85 -22.52 6.00
N VAL A 231 14.09 -22.29 5.54
CA VAL A 231 15.30 -22.71 6.28
C VAL A 231 15.40 -22.05 7.66
N ARG A 232 14.94 -20.80 7.80
CA ARG A 232 14.92 -20.10 9.09
C ARG A 232 13.88 -20.65 10.08
N GLY A 233 13.01 -21.56 9.64
CA GLY A 233 11.96 -22.14 10.48
C GLY A 233 10.84 -21.14 10.80
N ALA A 234 10.59 -20.18 9.92
CA ALA A 234 9.47 -19.26 10.10
C ALA A 234 8.15 -20.04 10.08
N ILE A 235 7.34 -19.82 11.11
CA ILE A 235 6.00 -20.40 11.21
C ILE A 235 5.11 -19.68 10.21
N ASP A 236 4.33 -20.46 9.46
CA ASP A 236 3.28 -19.94 8.59
C ASP A 236 1.92 -20.32 9.18
N PHE A 237 1.06 -19.33 9.38
CA PHE A 237 -0.30 -19.54 9.83
C PHE A 237 -1.21 -19.32 8.63
N GLU A 238 -1.61 -20.41 7.97
CA GLU A 238 -2.64 -20.34 6.93
C GLU A 238 -4.00 -20.13 7.60
N THR A 239 -4.37 -18.88 7.85
CA THR A 239 -5.74 -18.52 8.22
C THR A 239 -6.54 -18.31 6.95
N GLN A 240 -7.64 -19.04 6.79
CA GLN A 240 -8.55 -18.81 5.68
C GLN A 240 -9.35 -17.52 5.93
N GLU A 241 -8.97 -16.44 5.25
CA GLU A 241 -9.73 -15.21 5.25
C GLU A 241 -10.94 -15.29 4.30
N THR A 242 -11.94 -14.44 4.52
CA THR A 242 -13.16 -14.39 3.71
C THR A 242 -13.35 -13.02 3.08
N ARG A 243 -13.74 -13.02 1.81
CA ARG A 243 -14.18 -11.83 1.07
C ARG A 243 -15.71 -11.82 1.03
N ILE A 244 -16.30 -10.75 1.52
CA ILE A 244 -17.74 -10.49 1.45
C ILE A 244 -18.02 -9.78 0.13
N ILE A 245 -18.93 -10.34 -0.66
CA ILE A 245 -19.43 -9.76 -1.91
C ILE A 245 -20.80 -9.17 -1.61
N PHE A 246 -20.93 -7.86 -1.83
CA PHE A 246 -22.17 -7.13 -1.64
C PHE A 246 -22.98 -7.10 -2.93
N GLY A 247 -24.30 -7.26 -2.80
CA GLY A 247 -25.27 -7.12 -3.87
C GLY A 247 -25.96 -5.76 -3.84
N SER A 248 -27.17 -5.68 -4.37
CA SER A 248 -27.99 -4.46 -4.30
C SER A 248 -28.27 -4.06 -2.86
N GLU A 249 -28.35 -2.74 -2.61
CA GLU A 249 -28.65 -2.15 -1.29
C GLU A 249 -27.62 -2.47 -0.18
N ARG A 250 -26.35 -2.74 -0.52
CA ARG A 250 -25.28 -3.10 0.44
C ARG A 250 -25.60 -4.34 1.29
N LYS A 251 -26.43 -5.25 0.78
CA LYS A 251 -26.68 -6.54 1.42
C LYS A 251 -25.65 -7.56 0.95
N ILE A 252 -25.25 -8.46 1.85
CA ILE A 252 -24.33 -9.55 1.49
C ILE A 252 -25.01 -10.45 0.45
N ALA A 253 -24.40 -10.56 -0.72
CA ALA A 253 -24.81 -11.50 -1.77
C ALA A 253 -24.08 -12.83 -1.63
N GLU A 254 -22.79 -12.79 -1.29
CA GLU A 254 -21.96 -14.00 -1.19
C GLU A 254 -20.79 -13.79 -0.22
N ILE A 255 -20.30 -14.88 0.36
CA ILE A 255 -19.06 -14.92 1.14
C ILE A 255 -18.16 -15.97 0.50
N ARG A 256 -16.98 -15.57 0.04
CA ARG A 256 -15.99 -16.46 -0.60
C ARG A 256 -14.69 -16.50 0.20
N PRO A 257 -13.93 -17.60 0.19
CA PRO A 257 -12.56 -17.57 0.68
C PRO A 257 -11.71 -16.65 -0.21
N THR A 258 -10.76 -15.92 0.39
CA THR A 258 -9.75 -15.18 -0.38
C THR A 258 -8.76 -16.15 -1.02
N THR A 259 -8.27 -15.77 -2.20
CA THR A 259 -7.14 -16.45 -2.84
C THR A 259 -5.90 -15.59 -2.67
N HIS A 260 -4.85 -16.15 -2.06
CA HIS A 260 -3.53 -15.53 -2.04
C HIS A 260 -2.76 -16.01 -3.27
N ASN A 261 -2.54 -15.10 -4.21
CA ASN A 261 -1.79 -15.33 -5.46
C ASN A 261 -0.34 -14.91 -5.32
#